data_AF-V4PLF2-F1
#
_entry.id   AF-V4PLF2-F1
#
_cell.length_a   1.000
_cell.length_b   1.000
_cell.length_c   1.000
_cell.angle_alpha   90.00
_cell.angle_beta   90.00
_cell.angle_gamma   90.00
#
_symmetry.space_group_name_H-M   'P 1'
#
loop_
_entity.id
_entity.type
_entity.pdbx_description
1 polymer ?
#
loop_
_entity_poly.entity_id
_entity_poly.type
_entity_poly.pdbx_seq_one_letter_code
_entity_poly.pdbx_strand_id
1 'polypeptide(L)'
;MRGIMLCDGQLAENVDDATLQAQMARHYAGFKGKPPLCLCTDIHVRMYIAKFGERYLLKRWPGSGHEHAVVCDRYEAPPEASGLGKLMGSAIREDMLTGDIELKLGFPLKKQPRTAITADSVEAQGQESDLNESAAGSTSKVSLRAVLHYLWDQAELTHWKPGMKNKRNWWVVQSRLLDAAARMTTKGLRLQKRLYIPEPFKPEAKDQIRLRRRGFFQSVASQKAARELLMFLFEVKEISPSPYGYKLVAKNVPDDNFYLTADLYKLLRKRFATELEMFERADGQCHLVALGTISVKPSGIVNIEEMTLMATTGDWIPVADQQEAVVVDYSVTTGRQFIKPLKYNMGAGRALAAMLYTDTPGQPTALYIVKPDDSDVLIEARRELQDAGRSLSVEWHVSDDPIPTLVIDAIPSARFERDMAKA
;
A
#
# COMPACT_ATOMS: atom_id res chain seq x y z
N MET A 1 7.41 27.88 1.35
CA MET A 1 8.03 26.54 1.43
C MET A 1 9.26 26.62 0.54
N ARG A 2 10.49 26.64 1.09
CA ARG A 2 11.71 26.88 0.28
C ARG A 2 11.72 25.92 -0.92
N GLY A 3 11.73 26.49 -2.14
CA GLY A 3 11.33 25.85 -3.39
C GLY A 3 12.22 24.71 -3.90
N ILE A 4 12.24 24.49 -5.22
CA ILE A 4 13.09 23.48 -5.87
C ILE A 4 14.19 24.18 -6.64
N MET A 5 15.39 23.62 -6.68
CA MET A 5 16.48 24.11 -7.53
C MET A 5 16.62 23.22 -8.76
N LEU A 6 16.47 23.81 -9.95
CA LEU A 6 16.72 23.23 -11.26
C LEU A 6 17.74 24.09 -12.01
N CYS A 7 18.71 23.48 -12.68
CA CYS A 7 19.70 24.18 -13.53
C CYS A 7 20.43 25.33 -12.80
N ASP A 8 20.85 25.11 -11.55
CA ASP A 8 21.51 26.14 -10.70
C ASP A 8 20.61 27.38 -10.41
N GLY A 9 19.32 27.31 -10.69
CA GLY A 9 18.32 28.35 -10.39
C GLY A 9 17.17 27.83 -9.55
N GLN A 10 16.63 28.69 -8.69
CA GLN A 10 15.46 28.36 -7.85
C GLN A 10 14.16 28.55 -8.65
N LEU A 11 13.34 27.50 -8.73
CA LEU A 11 11.96 27.58 -9.19
C LEU A 11 11.15 28.50 -8.27
N ALA A 12 10.37 29.39 -8.86
CA ALA A 12 9.37 30.14 -8.12
C ALA A 12 8.29 29.18 -7.57
N GLU A 13 7.65 29.55 -6.45
CA GLU A 13 6.66 28.69 -5.79
C GLU A 13 5.38 28.47 -6.65
N ASN A 14 5.10 29.36 -7.60
CA ASN A 14 3.87 29.36 -8.43
C ASN A 14 4.20 29.36 -9.93
N VAL A 15 4.95 28.37 -10.40
CA VAL A 15 5.23 28.19 -11.84
C VAL A 15 4.11 27.37 -12.48
N ASP A 16 3.62 27.81 -13.64
CA ASP A 16 2.62 27.04 -14.39
C ASP A 16 3.20 25.70 -14.90
N ASP A 17 2.31 24.74 -15.15
CA ASP A 17 2.72 23.37 -15.53
C ASP A 17 3.56 23.33 -16.81
N ALA A 18 3.28 24.18 -17.79
CA ALA A 18 4.00 24.19 -19.06
C ALA A 18 5.45 24.66 -18.88
N THR A 19 5.64 25.72 -18.10
CA THR A 19 6.96 26.28 -17.76
C THR A 19 7.73 25.29 -16.90
N LEU A 20 7.08 24.64 -15.92
CA LEU A 20 7.70 23.61 -15.10
C LEU A 20 8.18 22.42 -15.95
N GLN A 21 7.35 21.94 -16.89
CA GLN A 21 7.74 20.87 -17.82
C GLN A 21 8.91 21.27 -18.71
N ALA A 22 8.92 22.49 -19.26
CA ALA A 22 10.03 22.98 -20.09
C ALA A 22 11.35 23.08 -19.30
N GLN A 23 11.30 23.55 -18.05
CA GLN A 23 12.48 23.62 -17.19
C GLN A 23 13.00 22.23 -16.81
N MET A 24 12.11 21.30 -16.48
CA MET A 24 12.50 19.91 -16.21
C MET A 24 13.08 19.22 -17.44
N ALA A 25 12.50 19.45 -18.63
CA ALA A 25 13.01 18.94 -19.89
C ALA A 25 14.43 19.45 -20.18
N ARG A 26 14.66 20.75 -19.97
CA ARG A 26 15.98 21.38 -20.13
C ARG A 26 17.00 20.82 -19.15
N HIS A 27 16.62 20.65 -17.87
CA HIS A 27 17.51 20.06 -16.85
C HIS A 27 17.84 18.61 -17.18
N TYR A 28 16.85 17.83 -17.61
CA TYR A 28 17.03 16.43 -18.00
C TYR A 28 17.96 16.31 -19.21
N ALA A 29 17.76 17.11 -20.26
CA ALA A 29 18.60 17.08 -21.46
C ALA A 29 20.03 17.59 -21.21
N GLY A 30 20.19 18.54 -20.29
CA GLY A 30 21.47 19.13 -19.92
C GLY A 30 22.17 18.46 -18.73
N PHE A 31 21.77 17.26 -18.32
CA PHE A 31 22.26 16.62 -17.10
C PHE A 31 23.77 16.34 -17.15
N LYS A 32 24.56 17.17 -16.46
CA LYS A 32 26.02 17.04 -16.29
C LYS A 32 26.39 16.45 -14.91
N GLY A 33 25.58 15.54 -14.38
CA GLY A 33 25.79 14.96 -13.04
C GLY A 33 25.33 15.84 -11.87
N LYS A 34 24.68 16.98 -12.13
CA LYS A 34 24.06 17.82 -11.09
C LYS A 34 22.58 17.45 -10.91
N PRO A 35 22.19 16.82 -9.78
CA PRO A 35 20.79 16.50 -9.53
C PRO A 35 19.97 17.77 -9.26
N PRO A 36 18.67 17.79 -9.56
CA PRO A 36 17.76 18.76 -8.97
C PRO A 36 17.76 18.63 -7.44
N LEU A 37 17.59 19.73 -6.71
CA LEU A 37 17.58 19.73 -5.25
C LEU A 37 16.27 20.28 -4.68
N CYS A 38 15.79 19.70 -3.58
CA CYS A 38 14.71 20.26 -2.78
C CYS A 38 15.28 21.19 -1.71
N LEU A 39 14.82 22.43 -1.63
CA LEU A 39 15.34 23.42 -0.69
C LEU A 39 14.65 23.40 0.67
N CYS A 40 13.87 22.33 0.96
CA CYS A 40 13.09 22.21 2.18
C CYS A 40 13.93 22.13 3.47
N THR A 41 15.21 21.76 3.36
CA THR A 41 16.20 21.70 4.44
C THR A 41 17.49 22.39 4.00
N ASP A 42 18.36 22.77 4.94
CA ASP A 42 19.62 23.47 4.62
C ASP A 42 20.64 22.57 3.88
N ILE A 43 20.50 21.25 3.98
CA ILE A 43 21.34 20.29 3.25
C ILE A 43 20.95 20.13 1.77
N HIS A 44 19.81 20.70 1.37
CA HIS A 44 19.23 20.61 0.03
C HIS A 44 19.16 19.17 -0.53
N VAL A 45 18.06 18.49 -0.21
CA VAL A 45 17.88 17.06 -0.50
C VAL A 45 17.92 16.77 -2.00
N ARG A 46 18.65 15.72 -2.38
CA ARG A 46 18.79 15.31 -3.78
C ARG A 46 17.49 14.76 -4.33
N MET A 47 17.20 15.12 -5.57
CA MET A 47 16.06 14.64 -6.34
C MET A 47 16.55 14.15 -7.71
N TYR A 48 15.64 13.60 -8.50
CA TYR A 48 15.92 13.25 -9.89
C TYR A 48 14.71 13.53 -10.79
N ILE A 49 14.95 13.66 -12.10
CA ILE A 49 13.88 13.84 -13.08
C ILE A 49 13.74 12.55 -13.87
N ALA A 50 12.58 11.92 -13.77
CA ALA A 50 12.21 10.77 -14.60
C ALA A 50 11.49 11.26 -15.86
N LYS A 51 11.78 10.65 -17.02
CA LYS A 51 11.00 10.89 -18.24
C LYS A 51 9.96 9.78 -18.42
N PHE A 52 8.69 10.16 -18.47
CA PHE A 52 7.58 9.24 -18.68
C PHE A 52 6.76 9.67 -19.91
N GLY A 53 6.95 8.95 -21.03
CA GLY A 53 6.42 9.36 -22.32
C GLY A 53 6.96 10.73 -22.73
N GLU A 54 6.06 11.70 -22.91
CA GLU A 54 6.41 13.10 -23.24
C GLU A 54 6.50 14.01 -22.01
N ARG A 55 6.23 13.50 -20.81
CA ARG A 55 6.24 14.28 -19.57
C ARG A 55 7.49 14.00 -18.74
N TYR A 56 7.88 14.99 -17.96
CA TYR A 56 8.96 14.92 -16.98
C TYR A 56 8.36 14.97 -15.57
N LEU A 57 8.86 14.11 -14.70
CA LEU A 57 8.41 13.98 -13.32
C LEU A 57 9.59 14.22 -12.39
N LEU A 58 9.49 15.24 -11.54
CA LEU A 58 10.45 15.44 -10.45
C LEU A 58 10.15 14.45 -9.33
N LYS A 59 11.06 13.50 -9.11
CA LYS A 59 10.98 12.47 -8.07
C LYS A 59 12.06 12.67 -7.01
N ARG A 60 11.80 12.13 -5.82
CA ARG A 60 12.77 12.08 -4.72
C ARG A 60 13.84 11.08 -5.05
N TRP A 61 15.07 11.28 -4.58
CA TRP A 61 16.08 10.23 -4.70
C TRP A 61 15.61 8.96 -3.98
N PRO A 62 15.78 7.75 -4.54
CA PRO A 62 15.29 6.53 -3.90
C PRO A 62 15.82 6.40 -2.46
N GLY A 63 14.91 6.17 -1.50
CA GLY A 63 15.23 6.07 -0.07
C GLY A 63 15.47 7.40 0.66
N SER A 64 15.53 8.55 -0.03
CA SER A 64 15.81 9.87 0.59
C SER A 64 14.59 10.59 1.17
N GLY A 65 13.40 9.97 1.14
CA GLY A 65 12.16 10.63 1.59
C GLY A 65 12.25 11.22 3.00
N HIS A 66 12.98 10.54 3.90
CA HIS A 66 13.19 10.96 5.28
C HIS A 66 14.18 12.11 5.46
N GLU A 67 14.97 12.44 4.43
CA GLU A 67 15.91 13.57 4.46
C GLU A 67 15.21 14.92 4.24
N HIS A 68 13.96 14.90 3.73
CA HIS A 68 13.15 16.09 3.55
C HIS A 68 12.64 16.62 4.90
N ALA A 69 12.36 17.93 4.98
CA ALA A 69 11.67 18.49 6.13
C ALA A 69 10.28 17.84 6.26
N VAL A 70 9.82 17.59 7.48
CA VAL A 70 8.55 16.88 7.76
C VAL A 70 7.34 17.56 7.10
N VAL A 71 7.37 18.89 7.03
CA VAL A 71 6.32 19.72 6.39
C VAL A 71 6.40 19.76 4.87
N CYS A 72 7.43 19.14 4.26
CA CYS A 72 7.58 19.04 2.82
C CYS A 72 6.64 17.96 2.28
N ASP A 73 5.97 18.24 1.15
CA ASP A 73 5.13 17.25 0.46
C ASP A 73 5.89 16.03 -0.05
N ARG A 74 7.22 16.05 0.01
CA ARG A 74 8.12 14.96 -0.39
C ARG A 74 8.62 14.13 0.79
N TYR A 75 8.28 14.52 2.02
CA TYR A 75 8.63 13.74 3.19
C TYR A 75 8.06 12.32 3.13
N GLU A 76 8.87 11.34 3.48
CA GLU A 76 8.46 9.96 3.74
C GLU A 76 9.10 9.49 5.04
N ALA A 77 8.39 8.63 5.76
CA ALA A 77 8.97 7.95 6.89
C ALA A 77 10.22 7.15 6.44
N PRO A 78 11.27 7.04 7.29
CA PRO A 78 12.40 6.18 6.99
C PRO A 78 11.95 4.74 6.70
N PRO A 79 12.57 4.02 5.75
CA PRO A 79 12.19 2.64 5.44
C PRO A 79 12.26 1.70 6.64
N GLU A 80 13.07 2.00 7.66
CA GLU A 80 13.20 1.26 8.92
C GLU A 80 11.97 1.43 9.84
N ALA A 81 11.25 2.54 9.70
CA ALA A 81 9.96 2.77 10.33
C ALA A 81 8.81 2.08 9.57
N SER A 82 9.13 1.21 8.59
CA SER A 82 8.21 0.41 7.79
C SER A 82 8.79 -0.97 7.50
N GLY A 83 8.01 -1.86 6.89
CA GLY A 83 8.54 -3.14 6.41
C GLY A 83 9.29 -3.06 5.09
N LEU A 84 9.34 -1.88 4.46
CA LEU A 84 9.83 -1.70 3.11
C LEU A 84 11.35 -1.86 3.01
N GLY A 85 12.10 -1.44 4.03
CA GLY A 85 13.57 -1.38 3.99
C GLY A 85 14.25 -2.68 3.58
N LYS A 86 13.69 -3.84 3.95
CA LYS A 86 14.25 -5.16 3.58
C LYS A 86 14.03 -5.57 2.13
N LEU A 87 13.08 -4.93 1.44
CA LEU A 87 12.68 -5.25 0.07
C LEU A 87 13.33 -4.29 -0.93
N MET A 88 13.70 -3.09 -0.50
CA MET A 88 14.38 -2.10 -1.35
C MET A 88 15.76 -2.60 -1.78
N GLY A 89 16.05 -2.48 -3.08
CA GLY A 89 17.31 -2.92 -3.70
C GLY A 89 17.38 -4.42 -4.00
N SER A 90 16.62 -5.24 -3.28
CA SER A 90 16.58 -6.70 -3.44
C SER A 90 15.37 -7.15 -4.29
N ALA A 91 14.17 -7.10 -3.71
CA ALA A 91 12.92 -7.55 -4.30
C ALA A 91 12.17 -6.44 -5.06
N ILE A 92 12.44 -5.18 -4.71
CA ILE A 92 11.89 -3.99 -5.33
C ILE A 92 13.05 -3.11 -5.78
N ARG A 93 13.11 -2.77 -7.06
CA ARG A 93 14.15 -1.93 -7.64
C ARG A 93 13.52 -0.77 -8.39
N GLU A 94 13.97 0.45 -8.13
CA GLU A 94 13.54 1.64 -8.87
C GLU A 94 14.61 2.04 -9.89
N ASP A 95 14.22 2.14 -11.15
CA ASP A 95 15.06 2.69 -12.21
C ASP A 95 14.98 4.22 -12.17
N MET A 96 16.09 4.88 -11.86
CA MET A 96 16.16 6.33 -11.72
C MET A 96 16.07 7.09 -13.06
N LEU A 97 16.24 6.42 -14.21
CA LEU A 97 16.11 7.07 -15.52
C LEU A 97 14.65 7.14 -15.96
N THR A 98 13.95 6.01 -15.84
CA THR A 98 12.56 5.86 -16.28
C THR A 98 11.55 6.16 -15.17
N GLY A 99 11.98 6.04 -13.91
CA GLY A 99 11.10 6.06 -12.74
C GLY A 99 10.23 4.81 -12.60
N ASP A 100 10.50 3.76 -13.40
CA ASP A 100 9.81 2.47 -13.33
C ASP A 100 10.29 1.67 -12.12
N ILE A 101 9.40 0.85 -11.57
CA ILE A 101 9.66 0.00 -10.41
C ILE A 101 9.57 -1.46 -10.83
N GLU A 102 10.64 -2.23 -10.66
CA GLU A 102 10.65 -3.67 -10.87
C GLU A 102 10.32 -4.42 -9.58
N LEU A 103 9.34 -5.32 -9.66
CA LEU A 103 8.88 -6.19 -8.57
C LEU A 103 9.23 -7.66 -8.86
N LYS A 104 10.01 -8.26 -7.96
CA LYS A 104 10.30 -9.70 -7.97
C LYS A 104 9.30 -10.46 -7.11
N LEU A 105 8.24 -10.96 -7.74
CA LEU A 105 7.12 -11.63 -7.06
C LEU A 105 7.51 -12.97 -6.41
N GLY A 106 6.97 -13.19 -5.20
CA GLY A 106 7.07 -14.41 -4.40
C GLY A 106 6.17 -15.55 -4.88
N PHE A 107 5.06 -15.20 -5.53
CA PHE A 107 4.00 -16.09 -5.96
C PHE A 107 3.99 -16.30 -7.48
N PRO A 108 3.44 -17.41 -7.98
CA PRO A 108 3.40 -17.71 -9.40
C PRO A 108 2.37 -16.86 -10.16
N LEU A 109 2.72 -16.43 -11.38
CA LEU A 109 1.76 -15.89 -12.37
C LEU A 109 1.45 -16.87 -13.50
N LYS A 110 1.84 -18.14 -13.33
CA LYS A 110 1.53 -19.25 -14.22
C LYS A 110 1.25 -20.47 -13.37
N LYS A 111 0.09 -21.09 -13.59
CA LYS A 111 -0.29 -22.37 -12.98
C LYS A 111 0.16 -23.50 -13.90
N GLN A 112 1.01 -24.38 -13.40
CA GLN A 112 1.40 -25.60 -14.12
C GLN A 112 0.34 -26.71 -13.91
N PRO A 113 0.19 -27.63 -14.87
CA PRO A 113 -0.70 -28.77 -14.69
C PRO A 113 -0.22 -29.65 -13.53
N ARG A 114 -1.15 -30.09 -12.68
CA ARG A 114 -0.89 -31.11 -11.66
C ARG A 114 -0.57 -32.43 -12.37
N THR A 115 0.67 -32.90 -12.30
CA THR A 115 0.99 -34.31 -12.54
C THR A 115 0.30 -35.15 -11.47
N ALA A 116 -0.14 -36.37 -11.81
CA ALA A 116 -0.88 -37.25 -10.90
C ALA A 116 -0.16 -37.41 -9.54
N ILE A 117 -0.92 -37.21 -8.46
CA ILE A 117 -0.45 -37.27 -7.09
C ILE A 117 -0.23 -38.74 -6.69
N THR A 118 1.00 -39.12 -6.35
CA THR A 118 1.26 -40.25 -5.46
C THR A 118 1.11 -39.79 -4.01
N ALA A 119 0.74 -40.68 -3.08
CA ALA A 119 0.43 -40.33 -1.69
C ALA A 119 1.55 -39.52 -0.99
N ASP A 120 2.81 -39.71 -1.37
CA ASP A 120 3.97 -38.95 -0.86
C ASP A 120 4.00 -37.47 -1.29
N SER A 121 3.28 -37.10 -2.35
CA SER A 121 3.24 -35.72 -2.87
C SER A 121 2.19 -34.83 -2.21
N VAL A 122 1.34 -35.39 -1.34
CA VAL A 122 0.37 -34.62 -0.53
C VAL A 122 1.05 -33.95 0.66
N GLU A 123 2.07 -34.58 1.25
CA GLU A 123 2.85 -33.98 2.35
C GLU A 123 3.82 -32.90 1.86
N ALA A 124 4.39 -33.05 0.65
CA ALA A 124 5.30 -32.06 0.06
C ALA A 124 4.56 -30.80 -0.47
N GLN A 125 3.36 -30.94 -1.07
CA GLN A 125 2.62 -29.79 -1.60
C GLN A 125 1.85 -28.99 -0.53
N GLY A 126 1.57 -29.61 0.63
CA GLY A 126 1.02 -28.93 1.80
C GLY A 126 2.03 -28.05 2.54
N GLN A 127 3.33 -28.17 2.23
CA GLN A 127 4.42 -27.45 2.92
C GLN A 127 5.16 -26.43 2.04
N GLU A 128 5.07 -26.48 0.71
CA GLU A 128 5.83 -25.58 -0.20
C GLU A 128 5.05 -24.37 -0.76
N SER A 129 3.77 -24.19 -0.41
CA SER A 129 3.02 -22.97 -0.75
C SER A 129 2.84 -22.08 0.50
N ASP A 130 3.87 -21.29 0.79
CA ASP A 130 3.85 -20.08 1.62
C ASP A 130 3.23 -20.20 3.04
N LEU A 131 3.71 -21.16 3.82
CA LEU A 131 3.46 -21.26 5.27
C LEU A 131 4.58 -20.74 6.17
N ASN A 132 5.59 -20.03 5.64
CA ASN A 132 6.62 -19.39 6.46
C ASN A 132 6.58 -17.86 6.35
N GLU A 133 5.66 -17.25 7.12
CA GLU A 133 5.80 -15.86 7.55
C GLU A 133 6.49 -15.78 8.94
N SER A 134 7.31 -16.77 9.30
CA SER A 134 8.15 -16.75 10.50
C SER A 134 9.47 -17.52 10.31
N ALA A 135 10.52 -16.94 10.89
CA ALA A 135 11.94 -17.30 10.90
C ALA A 135 12.73 -17.05 9.58
N ALA A 136 13.51 -15.95 9.57
CA ALA A 136 14.47 -15.55 8.52
C ALA A 136 13.86 -15.28 7.13
N GLY A 137 13.35 -14.06 6.95
CA GLY A 137 12.76 -13.60 5.69
C GLY A 137 13.65 -13.80 4.47
N SER A 138 13.11 -14.45 3.44
CA SER A 138 13.62 -14.31 2.09
C SER A 138 13.39 -12.86 1.65
N THR A 139 14.41 -12.01 1.85
CA THR A 139 14.46 -10.63 1.37
C THR A 139 14.47 -10.53 -0.16
N SER A 140 14.45 -11.67 -0.87
CA SER A 140 14.64 -11.75 -2.31
C SER A 140 13.35 -11.68 -3.14
N LYS A 141 12.16 -11.74 -2.52
CA LYS A 141 10.87 -11.71 -3.21
C LYS A 141 9.79 -10.97 -2.41
N VAL A 142 8.84 -10.35 -3.10
CA VAL A 142 7.65 -9.69 -2.51
C VAL A 142 6.45 -10.65 -2.44
N SER A 143 5.86 -10.82 -1.25
CA SER A 143 4.61 -11.58 -1.06
C SER A 143 3.40 -10.84 -1.63
N LEU A 144 2.24 -11.51 -1.73
CA LEU A 144 0.96 -10.84 -2.07
C LEU A 144 0.67 -9.66 -1.13
N ARG A 145 0.87 -9.84 0.18
CA ARG A 145 0.64 -8.78 1.18
C ARG A 145 1.57 -7.59 0.95
N ALA A 146 2.84 -7.83 0.66
CA ALA A 146 3.78 -6.75 0.35
C ALA A 146 3.42 -6.03 -0.95
N VAL A 147 2.92 -6.73 -1.98
CA VAL A 147 2.44 -6.05 -3.19
C VAL A 147 1.22 -5.18 -2.88
N LEU A 148 0.27 -5.66 -2.08
CA LEU A 148 -0.89 -4.86 -1.67
C LEU A 148 -0.46 -3.60 -0.92
N HIS A 149 0.39 -3.76 0.10
CA HIS A 149 0.91 -2.64 0.87
C HIS A 149 1.70 -1.66 -0.01
N TYR A 150 2.54 -2.18 -0.92
CA TYR A 150 3.35 -1.35 -1.80
C TYR A 150 2.50 -0.57 -2.81
N LEU A 151 1.45 -1.18 -3.37
CA LEU A 151 0.48 -0.47 -4.21
C LEU A 151 -0.22 0.65 -3.42
N TRP A 152 -0.63 0.38 -2.18
CA TRP A 152 -1.30 1.36 -1.32
C TRP A 152 -0.41 2.56 -1.00
N ASP A 153 0.84 2.27 -0.67
CA ASP A 153 1.85 3.26 -0.33
C ASP A 153 2.27 4.10 -1.53
N GLN A 154 2.54 3.47 -2.69
CA GLN A 154 2.87 4.19 -3.93
C GLN A 154 1.67 4.98 -4.50
N ALA A 155 0.44 4.64 -4.11
CA ALA A 155 -0.77 5.41 -4.37
C ALA A 155 -0.99 6.55 -3.36
N GLU A 156 -0.09 6.70 -2.38
CA GLU A 156 -0.16 7.61 -1.22
C GLU A 156 -1.46 7.47 -0.41
N LEU A 157 -2.08 6.29 -0.43
CA LEU A 157 -3.30 6.01 0.32
C LEU A 157 -3.01 5.80 1.81
N THR A 158 -1.74 5.62 2.18
CA THR A 158 -1.22 5.63 3.55
C THR A 158 -1.10 7.04 4.14
N HIS A 159 -1.13 8.09 3.32
CA HIS A 159 -1.00 9.47 3.76
C HIS A 159 -2.36 10.10 4.06
N TRP A 160 -2.43 10.95 5.09
CA TRP A 160 -3.61 11.72 5.41
C TRP A 160 -3.29 13.19 5.68
N LYS A 161 -4.14 14.06 5.11
CA LYS A 161 -4.17 15.49 5.40
C LYS A 161 -5.62 15.92 5.60
N PRO A 162 -5.93 16.89 6.51
CA PRO A 162 -7.28 17.33 6.79
C PRO A 162 -8.10 17.74 5.57
N GLY A 163 -7.44 18.30 4.54
CA GLY A 163 -8.08 18.68 3.29
C GLY A 163 -8.63 17.53 2.46
N MET A 164 -8.35 16.27 2.82
CA MET A 164 -8.84 15.05 2.16
C MET A 164 -10.16 14.53 2.73
N LYS A 165 -10.62 15.05 3.88
CA LYS A 165 -11.86 14.61 4.54
C LYS A 165 -13.03 14.60 3.56
N ASN A 166 -13.77 13.48 3.50
CA ASN A 166 -14.91 13.24 2.60
C ASN A 166 -14.59 13.28 1.09
N LYS A 167 -13.32 13.32 0.68
CA LYS A 167 -12.93 13.35 -0.75
C LYS A 167 -12.45 12.01 -1.29
N ARG A 168 -12.07 11.08 -0.42
CA ARG A 168 -11.54 9.78 -0.83
C ARG A 168 -12.68 8.78 -0.97
N ASN A 169 -12.92 8.35 -2.20
CA ASN A 169 -13.89 7.33 -2.55
C ASN A 169 -13.25 6.31 -3.48
N TRP A 170 -13.97 5.25 -3.85
CA TRP A 170 -13.43 4.19 -4.70
C TRP A 170 -12.87 4.70 -6.04
N TRP A 171 -13.48 5.72 -6.67
CA TRP A 171 -12.95 6.30 -7.91
C TRP A 171 -11.55 6.89 -7.71
N VAL A 172 -11.34 7.64 -6.62
CA VAL A 172 -10.02 8.19 -6.27
C VAL A 172 -9.02 7.08 -5.94
N VAL A 173 -9.43 6.10 -5.15
CA VAL A 173 -8.60 4.96 -4.76
C VAL A 173 -8.18 4.16 -5.99
N GLN A 174 -9.13 3.80 -6.86
CA GLN A 174 -8.87 3.05 -8.07
C GLN A 174 -7.93 3.81 -9.02
N SER A 175 -8.17 5.11 -9.24
CA SER A 175 -7.30 5.94 -10.09
C SER A 175 -5.86 5.94 -9.58
N ARG A 176 -5.66 6.20 -8.28
CA ARG A 176 -4.32 6.24 -7.67
C ARG A 176 -3.63 4.87 -7.72
N LEU A 177 -4.36 3.78 -7.51
CA LEU A 177 -3.82 2.42 -7.62
C LEU A 177 -3.43 2.06 -9.06
N LEU A 178 -4.22 2.47 -10.05
CA LEU A 178 -3.89 2.27 -11.46
C LEU A 178 -2.65 3.08 -11.85
N ASP A 179 -2.53 4.33 -11.39
CA ASP A 179 -1.35 5.18 -11.62
C ASP A 179 -0.09 4.59 -10.98
N ALA A 180 -0.21 4.02 -9.77
CA ALA A 180 0.87 3.29 -9.12
C ALA A 180 1.25 2.02 -9.89
N ALA A 181 0.28 1.20 -10.28
CA ALA A 181 0.50 -0.03 -11.03
C ALA A 181 1.06 0.20 -12.44
N ALA A 182 0.75 1.36 -13.06
CA ALA A 182 1.29 1.74 -14.36
C ALA A 182 2.81 1.86 -14.35
N ARG A 183 3.39 2.25 -13.21
CA ARG A 183 4.83 2.44 -13.01
C ARG A 183 5.54 1.15 -12.59
N MET A 184 4.80 0.10 -12.29
CA MET A 184 5.37 -1.17 -11.82
C MET A 184 5.51 -2.19 -12.95
N THR A 185 6.57 -2.98 -12.89
CA THR A 185 6.84 -4.09 -13.80
C THR A 185 7.16 -5.35 -13.03
N THR A 186 6.85 -6.51 -13.61
CA THR A 186 7.28 -7.81 -13.10
C THR A 186 7.72 -8.69 -14.27
N LYS A 187 8.95 -9.21 -14.21
CA LYS A 187 9.56 -9.98 -15.31
C LYS A 187 9.43 -9.28 -16.68
N GLY A 188 9.66 -7.96 -16.70
CA GLY A 188 9.58 -7.13 -17.91
C GLY A 188 8.16 -6.77 -18.39
N LEU A 189 7.11 -7.23 -17.73
CA LEU A 189 5.72 -6.89 -18.07
C LEU A 189 5.15 -5.86 -17.11
N ARG A 190 4.43 -4.86 -17.66
CA ARG A 190 3.73 -3.83 -16.86
C ARG A 190 2.66 -4.48 -15.97
N LEU A 191 2.67 -4.13 -14.69
CA LEU A 191 1.75 -4.70 -13.69
C LEU A 191 0.29 -4.41 -14.06
N GLN A 192 -0.02 -3.21 -14.56
CA GLN A 192 -1.37 -2.85 -15.03
C GLN A 192 -1.95 -3.79 -16.11
N LYS A 193 -1.10 -4.50 -16.88
CA LYS A 193 -1.56 -5.48 -17.88
C LYS A 193 -1.93 -6.83 -17.25
N ARG A 194 -1.54 -7.05 -16.00
CA ARG A 194 -1.76 -8.29 -15.24
C ARG A 194 -2.65 -8.09 -14.03
N LEU A 195 -2.85 -6.85 -13.57
CA LEU A 195 -3.65 -6.48 -12.40
C LEU A 195 -5.00 -5.91 -12.83
N TYR A 196 -6.08 -6.58 -12.42
CA TYR A 196 -7.44 -6.09 -12.61
C TYR A 196 -7.92 -5.33 -11.36
N ILE A 197 -8.28 -4.06 -11.53
CA ILE A 197 -8.93 -3.24 -10.49
C ILE A 197 -10.28 -2.73 -11.04
N PRO A 198 -11.42 -3.11 -10.44
CA PRO A 198 -12.74 -2.75 -10.94
C PRO A 198 -12.93 -1.23 -11.07
N GLU A 199 -13.42 -0.80 -12.22
CA GLU A 199 -13.90 0.57 -12.39
C GLU A 199 -15.15 0.83 -11.57
N PRO A 200 -15.36 2.07 -11.08
CA PRO A 200 -16.56 2.42 -10.34
C PRO A 200 -17.82 2.05 -11.11
N PHE A 201 -18.68 1.28 -10.43
CA PHE A 201 -19.87 0.78 -11.07
C PHE A 201 -20.86 1.92 -11.33
N LYS A 202 -21.22 2.09 -12.61
CA LYS A 202 -22.28 3.01 -13.06
C LYS A 202 -23.37 2.19 -13.75
N PRO A 203 -24.62 2.19 -13.26
CA PRO A 203 -25.70 1.41 -13.85
C PRO A 203 -25.87 1.64 -15.36
N GLU A 204 -25.70 2.88 -15.81
CA GLU A 204 -25.87 3.31 -17.21
C GLU A 204 -24.75 2.76 -18.12
N ALA A 205 -23.58 2.47 -17.56
CA ALA A 205 -22.42 1.94 -18.29
C ALA A 205 -22.22 0.43 -18.06
N LYS A 206 -23.12 -0.25 -17.35
CA LYS A 206 -22.98 -1.64 -16.89
C LYS A 206 -22.50 -2.60 -17.98
N ASP A 207 -23.12 -2.57 -19.15
CA ASP A 207 -22.76 -3.50 -20.24
C ASP A 207 -21.37 -3.20 -20.82
N GLN A 208 -20.98 -1.93 -20.92
CA GLN A 208 -19.64 -1.55 -21.36
C GLN A 208 -18.57 -1.97 -20.35
N ILE A 209 -18.86 -1.79 -19.05
CA ILE A 209 -18.00 -2.23 -17.94
C ILE A 209 -17.79 -3.75 -18.02
N ARG A 210 -18.88 -4.50 -18.18
CA ARG A 210 -18.86 -5.94 -18.35
C ARG A 210 -18.04 -6.38 -19.56
N LEU A 211 -18.20 -5.73 -20.71
CA LEU A 211 -17.47 -6.06 -21.93
C LEU A 211 -15.96 -5.82 -21.78
N ARG A 212 -15.54 -4.69 -21.20
CA ARG A 212 -14.12 -4.41 -20.91
C ARG A 212 -13.53 -5.45 -19.95
N ARG A 213 -14.24 -5.76 -18.86
CA ARG A 213 -13.84 -6.79 -17.89
C ARG A 213 -13.67 -8.16 -18.55
N ARG A 214 -14.64 -8.58 -19.36
CA ARG A 214 -14.57 -9.84 -20.11
C ARG A 214 -13.37 -9.87 -21.06
N GLY A 215 -13.13 -8.79 -21.80
CA GLY A 215 -11.96 -8.69 -22.68
C GLY A 215 -10.64 -8.82 -21.92
N PHE A 216 -10.54 -8.19 -20.75
CA PHE A 216 -9.36 -8.32 -19.88
C PHE A 216 -9.13 -9.77 -19.42
N PHE A 217 -10.17 -10.45 -18.93
CA PHE A 217 -10.05 -11.84 -18.46
C PHE A 217 -9.82 -12.84 -19.60
N GLN A 218 -10.42 -12.60 -20.78
CA GLN A 218 -10.22 -13.47 -21.94
C GLN A 218 -8.79 -13.39 -22.50
N SER A 219 -8.05 -12.29 -22.24
CA SER A 219 -6.64 -12.16 -22.69
C SER A 219 -5.71 -13.24 -22.15
N VAL A 220 -6.08 -13.89 -21.03
CA VAL A 220 -5.32 -15.00 -20.40
C VAL A 220 -6.07 -16.33 -20.40
N ALA A 221 -7.31 -16.36 -20.89
CA ALA A 221 -8.11 -17.57 -20.89
C ALA A 221 -7.45 -18.61 -21.81
N SER A 222 -7.05 -19.76 -21.24
CA SER A 222 -6.35 -20.80 -21.99
C SER A 222 -7.01 -22.16 -21.80
N GLN A 223 -7.14 -22.90 -22.90
CA GLN A 223 -7.48 -24.32 -22.88
C GLN A 223 -6.26 -25.20 -22.52
N LYS A 224 -5.06 -24.63 -22.47
CA LYS A 224 -3.84 -25.38 -22.13
C LYS A 224 -3.81 -25.74 -20.65
N ALA A 225 -3.11 -26.83 -20.36
CA ALA A 225 -2.95 -27.36 -19.02
C ALA A 225 -2.13 -26.41 -18.11
N ALA A 226 -1.19 -25.65 -18.71
CA ALA A 226 -0.57 -24.49 -18.07
C ALA A 226 -1.41 -23.24 -18.34
N ARG A 227 -1.83 -22.53 -17.29
CA ARG A 227 -2.66 -21.31 -17.39
C ARG A 227 -1.90 -20.10 -16.89
N GLU A 228 -2.00 -18.99 -17.61
CA GLU A 228 -1.54 -17.71 -17.08
C GLU A 228 -2.52 -17.23 -15.99
N LEU A 229 -1.96 -16.66 -14.93
CA LEU A 229 -2.74 -16.07 -13.85
C LEU A 229 -2.74 -14.55 -14.01
N LEU A 230 -3.86 -13.94 -13.68
CA LEU A 230 -3.95 -12.50 -13.46
C LEU A 230 -3.92 -12.22 -11.96
N MET A 231 -3.59 -10.99 -11.60
CA MET A 231 -3.82 -10.46 -10.27
C MET A 231 -5.13 -9.68 -10.26
N PHE A 232 -5.76 -9.58 -9.09
CA PHE A 232 -6.90 -8.71 -8.87
C PHE A 232 -6.73 -7.90 -7.59
N LEU A 233 -7.36 -6.73 -7.53
CA LEU A 233 -7.56 -5.94 -6.31
C LEU A 233 -9.02 -5.52 -6.22
N PHE A 234 -9.74 -6.01 -5.20
CA PHE A 234 -11.17 -5.78 -5.00
C PHE A 234 -11.47 -5.16 -3.65
N GLU A 235 -12.46 -4.27 -3.61
CA GLU A 235 -13.26 -4.07 -2.40
C GLU A 235 -14.30 -5.21 -2.31
N VAL A 236 -14.20 -5.99 -1.24
CA VAL A 236 -15.08 -7.13 -0.98
C VAL A 236 -16.45 -6.63 -0.54
N LYS A 237 -17.50 -7.20 -1.14
CA LYS A 237 -18.90 -7.02 -0.71
C LYS A 237 -19.35 -8.16 0.19
N GLU A 238 -19.00 -9.39 -0.18
CA GLU A 238 -19.48 -10.59 0.48
C GLU A 238 -18.58 -11.76 0.13
N ILE A 239 -18.37 -12.66 1.08
CA ILE A 239 -17.85 -14.00 0.81
C ILE A 239 -18.85 -15.01 1.37
N SER A 240 -19.48 -15.80 0.49
CA SER A 240 -20.55 -16.71 0.88
C SER A 240 -20.43 -18.10 0.24
N PRO A 241 -21.07 -19.13 0.82
CA PRO A 241 -21.07 -20.47 0.25
C PRO A 241 -21.64 -20.51 -1.18
N SER A 242 -21.13 -21.45 -1.97
CA SER A 242 -21.61 -21.78 -3.32
C SER A 242 -21.55 -23.30 -3.54
N PRO A 243 -22.23 -23.86 -4.55
CA PRO A 243 -22.21 -25.30 -4.80
C PRO A 243 -20.82 -25.93 -4.99
N TYR A 244 -19.80 -25.12 -5.31
CA TYR A 244 -18.43 -25.58 -5.59
C TYR A 244 -17.40 -25.01 -4.60
N GLY A 245 -17.82 -24.63 -3.40
CA GLY A 245 -16.97 -24.03 -2.37
C GLY A 245 -17.55 -22.70 -1.91
N TYR A 246 -16.84 -21.61 -2.17
CA TYR A 246 -17.28 -20.25 -1.83
C TYR A 246 -17.23 -19.35 -3.05
N LYS A 247 -17.98 -18.26 -2.99
CA LYS A 247 -17.93 -17.15 -3.94
C LYS A 247 -17.60 -15.86 -3.21
N LEU A 248 -16.82 -15.01 -3.85
CA LEU A 248 -16.56 -13.64 -3.47
C LEU A 248 -17.31 -12.72 -4.44
N VAL A 249 -18.07 -11.78 -3.89
CA VAL A 249 -18.72 -10.68 -4.61
C VAL A 249 -17.93 -9.41 -4.32
N ALA A 250 -17.55 -8.67 -5.36
CA ALA A 250 -16.88 -7.37 -5.21
C ALA A 250 -17.88 -6.23 -5.37
N LYS A 251 -17.76 -5.15 -4.58
CA LYS A 251 -18.75 -4.05 -4.59
C LYS A 251 -18.95 -3.41 -5.96
N ASN A 252 -17.85 -3.23 -6.70
CA ASN A 252 -17.84 -2.63 -8.04
C ASN A 252 -17.97 -3.66 -9.18
N VAL A 253 -18.27 -4.92 -8.87
CA VAL A 253 -18.51 -5.99 -9.84
C VAL A 253 -19.74 -6.80 -9.41
N PRO A 254 -20.94 -6.18 -9.31
CA PRO A 254 -22.12 -6.85 -8.77
C PRO A 254 -22.65 -7.97 -9.68
N ASP A 255 -22.13 -8.09 -10.89
CA ASP A 255 -22.67 -8.93 -11.96
C ASP A 255 -21.75 -10.10 -12.36
N ASP A 256 -20.62 -10.29 -11.65
CA ASP A 256 -19.77 -11.49 -11.75
C ASP A 256 -19.34 -11.95 -10.36
N ASN A 257 -19.24 -13.27 -10.20
CA ASN A 257 -18.77 -13.91 -8.97
C ASN A 257 -17.37 -14.51 -9.18
N PHE A 258 -16.55 -14.46 -8.13
CA PHE A 258 -15.20 -15.01 -8.12
C PHE A 258 -15.14 -16.19 -7.16
N TYR A 259 -14.79 -17.38 -7.65
CA TYR A 259 -14.92 -18.61 -6.87
C TYR A 259 -13.63 -18.98 -6.15
N LEU A 260 -13.73 -19.51 -4.94
CA LEU A 260 -12.59 -20.00 -4.15
C LEU A 260 -12.95 -21.34 -3.49
N THR A 261 -11.92 -22.17 -3.26
CA THR A 261 -12.09 -23.48 -2.62
C THR A 261 -12.43 -23.36 -1.14
N ALA A 262 -13.02 -24.40 -0.56
CA ALA A 262 -13.27 -24.46 0.87
C ALA A 262 -11.97 -24.38 1.70
N ASP A 263 -10.89 -25.00 1.22
CA ASP A 263 -9.58 -24.97 1.87
C ASP A 263 -8.98 -23.55 1.90
N LEU A 264 -9.03 -22.84 0.76
CA LEU A 264 -8.58 -21.45 0.70
C LEU A 264 -9.41 -20.57 1.64
N TYR A 265 -10.73 -20.75 1.66
CA TYR A 265 -11.60 -20.01 2.58
C TYR A 265 -11.29 -20.30 4.06
N LYS A 266 -11.04 -21.56 4.42
CA LYS A 266 -10.63 -21.95 5.78
C LYS A 266 -9.30 -21.29 6.19
N LEU A 267 -8.33 -21.26 5.28
CA LEU A 267 -7.05 -20.57 5.52
C LEU A 267 -7.23 -19.07 5.72
N LEU A 268 -8.09 -18.44 4.91
CA LEU A 268 -8.39 -17.01 5.04
C LEU A 268 -9.04 -16.68 6.38
N ARG A 269 -10.05 -17.46 6.81
CA ARG A 269 -10.67 -17.29 8.13
C ARG A 269 -9.67 -17.42 9.28
N LYS A 270 -8.70 -18.33 9.16
CA LYS A 270 -7.67 -18.52 10.18
C LYS A 270 -6.66 -17.36 10.21
N ARG A 271 -6.21 -16.90 9.04
CA ARG A 271 -5.11 -15.91 8.92
C ARG A 271 -5.58 -14.47 9.07
N PHE A 272 -6.80 -14.16 8.63
CA PHE A 272 -7.35 -12.81 8.57
C PHE A 272 -8.63 -12.69 9.41
N ALA A 273 -8.66 -13.37 10.56
CA ALA A 273 -9.81 -13.36 11.46
C ALA A 273 -10.16 -11.92 11.87
N THR A 274 -9.15 -11.13 12.28
CA THR A 274 -9.31 -9.73 12.66
C THR A 274 -9.90 -8.89 11.53
N GLU A 275 -9.37 -8.96 10.32
CA GLU A 275 -9.87 -8.19 9.20
C GLU A 275 -11.30 -8.58 8.80
N LEU A 276 -11.64 -9.86 8.92
CA LEU A 276 -12.99 -10.36 8.65
C LEU A 276 -14.00 -9.93 9.73
N GLU A 277 -13.62 -9.96 11.01
CA GLU A 277 -14.45 -9.45 12.12
C GLU A 277 -14.70 -7.94 11.99
N MET A 278 -13.68 -7.17 11.61
CA MET A 278 -13.83 -5.74 11.32
C MET A 278 -14.76 -5.49 10.14
N PHE A 279 -14.74 -6.37 9.14
CA PHE A 279 -15.59 -6.27 7.96
C PHE A 279 -17.07 -6.56 8.24
N GLU A 280 -17.40 -7.35 9.26
CA GLU A 280 -18.78 -7.64 9.66
C GLU A 280 -19.51 -6.45 10.32
N ARG A 281 -18.80 -5.34 10.56
CA ARG A 281 -19.38 -4.09 11.10
C ARG A 281 -20.29 -3.40 10.08
N ALA A 282 -21.03 -2.39 10.55
CA ALA A 282 -21.97 -1.64 9.73
C ALA A 282 -21.32 -1.07 8.45
N ASP A 283 -22.07 -1.12 7.34
CA ASP A 283 -21.64 -0.64 6.04
C ASP A 283 -21.06 0.79 6.10
N GLY A 284 -19.86 0.96 5.55
CA GLY A 284 -19.19 2.26 5.43
C GLY A 284 -18.28 2.66 6.60
N GLN A 285 -18.23 1.88 7.69
CA GLN A 285 -17.24 2.10 8.75
C GLN A 285 -15.85 1.57 8.38
N CYS A 286 -15.81 0.43 7.70
CA CYS A 286 -14.58 -0.21 7.24
C CYS A 286 -14.76 -0.79 5.83
N HIS A 287 -13.67 -0.95 5.12
CA HIS A 287 -13.61 -1.68 3.86
C HIS A 287 -12.70 -2.89 4.02
N LEU A 288 -13.07 -3.99 3.37
CA LEU A 288 -12.20 -5.16 3.22
C LEU A 288 -11.65 -5.18 1.80
N VAL A 289 -10.33 -5.03 1.69
CA VAL A 289 -9.61 -5.05 0.42
C VAL A 289 -8.96 -6.41 0.24
N ALA A 290 -9.20 -7.02 -0.91
CA ALA A 290 -8.59 -8.29 -1.29
C ALA A 290 -7.62 -8.07 -2.46
N LEU A 291 -6.40 -8.59 -2.33
CA LEU A 291 -5.48 -8.78 -3.45
C LEU A 291 -5.21 -10.27 -3.62
N GLY A 292 -5.20 -10.76 -4.85
CA GLY A 292 -4.92 -12.17 -5.09
C GLY A 292 -4.59 -12.49 -6.54
N THR A 293 -4.44 -13.78 -6.81
CA THR A 293 -4.30 -14.31 -8.16
C THR A 293 -5.56 -15.04 -8.59
N ILE A 294 -5.88 -14.94 -9.88
CA ILE A 294 -7.05 -15.59 -10.48
C ILE A 294 -6.65 -16.38 -11.73
N SER A 295 -7.30 -17.52 -11.91
CA SER A 295 -7.32 -18.27 -13.16
C SER A 295 -8.67 -18.11 -13.86
N VAL A 296 -8.64 -17.96 -15.18
CA VAL A 296 -9.85 -17.80 -16.00
C VAL A 296 -10.04 -19.06 -16.85
N LYS A 297 -11.17 -19.74 -16.66
CA LYS A 297 -11.55 -20.89 -17.50
C LYS A 297 -12.03 -20.41 -18.88
N PRO A 298 -11.96 -21.23 -19.95
CA PRO A 298 -12.52 -20.88 -21.25
C PRO A 298 -14.02 -20.51 -21.23
N SER A 299 -14.77 -21.04 -20.26
CA SER A 299 -16.18 -20.67 -20.02
C SER A 299 -16.37 -19.26 -19.45
N GLY A 300 -15.29 -18.55 -19.10
CA GLY A 300 -15.33 -17.25 -18.42
C GLY A 300 -15.40 -17.34 -16.89
N ILE A 301 -15.51 -18.54 -16.32
CA ILE A 301 -15.53 -18.72 -14.86
C ILE A 301 -14.15 -18.35 -14.28
N VAL A 302 -14.15 -17.43 -13.33
CA VAL A 302 -12.94 -16.95 -12.64
C VAL A 302 -12.79 -17.65 -11.30
N ASN A 303 -11.63 -18.26 -11.05
CA ASN A 303 -11.30 -18.90 -9.78
C ASN A 303 -10.14 -18.14 -9.13
N ILE A 304 -10.28 -17.80 -7.86
CA ILE A 304 -9.23 -17.26 -7.01
C ILE A 304 -8.32 -18.42 -6.62
N GLU A 305 -7.02 -18.27 -6.88
CA GLU A 305 -5.99 -19.28 -6.60
C GLU A 305 -5.30 -18.98 -5.27
N GLU A 306 -4.95 -17.71 -5.04
CA GLU A 306 -4.39 -17.20 -3.79
C GLU A 306 -4.99 -15.83 -3.48
N MET A 307 -5.11 -15.48 -2.19
CA MET A 307 -5.65 -14.19 -1.76
C MET A 307 -5.06 -13.76 -0.43
N THR A 308 -4.86 -12.44 -0.28
CA THR A 308 -4.57 -11.76 0.98
C THR A 308 -5.64 -10.69 1.23
N LEU A 309 -5.92 -10.42 2.50
CA LEU A 309 -6.87 -9.40 2.90
C LEU A 309 -6.16 -8.24 3.63
N MET A 310 -6.78 -7.06 3.60
CA MET A 310 -6.41 -5.88 4.36
C MET A 310 -7.68 -5.10 4.72
N ALA A 311 -7.85 -4.78 6.00
CA ALA A 311 -8.89 -3.87 6.44
C ALA A 311 -8.45 -2.41 6.26
N THR A 312 -9.40 -1.54 5.96
CA THR A 312 -9.19 -0.08 5.95
C THR A 312 -10.36 0.62 6.66
N THR A 313 -10.13 1.79 7.23
CA THR A 313 -11.21 2.69 7.70
C THR A 313 -12.05 3.22 6.54
N GLY A 314 -13.17 3.89 6.81
CA GLY A 314 -14.01 4.55 5.80
C GLY A 314 -13.27 5.58 4.93
N ASP A 315 -12.15 6.11 5.42
CA ASP A 315 -11.24 7.01 4.69
C ASP A 315 -10.12 6.25 3.95
N TRP A 316 -10.28 4.94 3.75
CA TRP A 316 -9.36 4.05 3.02
C TRP A 316 -7.92 4.01 3.58
N ILE A 317 -7.76 4.31 4.88
CA ILE A 317 -6.49 4.16 5.59
C ILE A 317 -6.37 2.71 6.09
N PRO A 318 -5.29 1.98 5.75
CA PRO A 318 -5.10 0.61 6.24
C PRO A 318 -5.00 0.53 7.76
N VAL A 319 -5.59 -0.51 8.33
CA VAL A 319 -5.58 -0.79 9.77
C VAL A 319 -5.39 -2.29 10.01
N ALA A 320 -4.63 -2.64 11.04
CA ALA A 320 -4.34 -4.02 11.42
C ALA A 320 -5.42 -4.58 12.36
N ASP A 321 -6.05 -3.72 13.15
CA ASP A 321 -7.06 -4.10 14.15
C ASP A 321 -7.94 -2.91 14.55
N GLN A 322 -8.86 -3.18 15.49
CA GLN A 322 -9.80 -2.20 16.00
C GLN A 322 -9.13 -1.07 16.78
N GLN A 323 -8.07 -1.35 17.54
CA GLN A 323 -7.34 -0.33 18.30
C GLN A 323 -6.71 0.69 17.35
N GLU A 324 -6.12 0.23 16.25
CA GLU A 324 -5.55 1.09 15.22
C GLU A 324 -6.63 1.89 14.47
N ALA A 325 -7.80 1.29 14.21
CA ALA A 325 -8.93 2.01 13.63
C ALA A 325 -9.38 3.19 14.51
N VAL A 326 -9.47 3.01 15.83
CA VAL A 326 -9.84 4.10 16.75
C VAL A 326 -8.82 5.24 16.70
N VAL A 327 -7.53 4.92 16.67
CA VAL A 327 -6.46 5.93 16.53
C VAL A 327 -6.62 6.71 15.22
N VAL A 328 -6.83 6.01 14.10
CA VAL A 328 -7.01 6.65 12.79
C VAL A 328 -8.25 7.55 12.77
N ASP A 329 -9.41 7.03 13.19
CA ASP A 329 -10.68 7.75 13.16
C ASP A 329 -10.63 9.01 14.05
N TYR A 330 -10.01 8.92 15.23
CA TYR A 330 -9.82 10.08 16.09
C TYR A 330 -8.88 11.11 15.46
N SER A 331 -7.75 10.66 14.89
CA SER A 331 -6.79 11.54 14.19
C SER A 331 -7.40 12.26 13.00
N VAL A 332 -8.26 11.58 12.24
CA VAL A 332 -9.02 12.17 11.13
C VAL A 332 -10.00 13.21 11.65
N THR A 333 -10.71 12.89 12.73
CA THR A 333 -11.73 13.76 13.33
C THR A 333 -11.13 15.05 13.91
N THR A 334 -10.00 14.95 14.60
CA THR A 334 -9.26 16.09 15.18
C THR A 334 -8.40 16.83 14.16
N GLY A 335 -8.38 16.39 12.90
CA GLY A 335 -7.72 17.10 11.82
C GLY A 335 -6.20 17.07 11.89
N ARG A 336 -5.63 15.93 12.30
CA ARG A 336 -4.19 15.66 12.28
C ARG A 336 -3.70 15.36 10.86
N GLN A 337 -2.39 15.54 10.64
CA GLN A 337 -1.69 15.03 9.45
C GLN A 337 -0.80 13.87 9.84
N PHE A 338 -0.86 12.78 9.08
CA PHE A 338 -0.12 11.57 9.40
C PHE A 338 0.20 10.72 8.18
N ILE A 339 1.12 9.79 8.39
CA ILE A 339 1.42 8.67 7.50
C ILE A 339 1.14 7.39 8.28
N LYS A 340 0.49 6.42 7.64
CA LYS A 340 0.24 5.07 8.15
C LYS A 340 1.36 4.12 7.71
N PRO A 341 2.28 3.70 8.61
CA PRO A 341 3.29 2.72 8.25
C PRO A 341 2.67 1.34 7.98
N LEU A 342 3.25 0.60 7.04
CA LEU A 342 2.80 -0.74 6.66
C LEU A 342 3.88 -1.81 6.90
N LYS A 343 3.44 -3.02 7.21
CA LYS A 343 4.32 -4.15 7.56
C LYS A 343 4.98 -4.85 6.36
N TYR A 344 4.49 -4.68 5.13
CA TYR A 344 4.93 -5.42 3.94
C TYR A 344 5.09 -6.95 4.19
N ASN A 345 6.32 -7.49 4.10
CA ASN A 345 6.66 -8.90 4.38
C ASN A 345 7.03 -9.15 5.86
N MET A 346 6.89 -8.16 6.75
CA MET A 346 7.24 -8.34 8.16
C MET A 346 6.23 -9.26 8.84
N GLY A 347 6.74 -10.35 9.41
CA GLY A 347 5.97 -11.26 10.26
C GLY A 347 5.61 -10.64 11.62
N ALA A 348 4.85 -11.39 12.41
CA ALA A 348 4.23 -10.92 13.65
C ALA A 348 5.22 -10.45 14.74
N GLY A 349 6.46 -10.93 14.75
CA GLY A 349 7.48 -10.61 15.77
C GLY A 349 8.26 -9.31 15.54
N ARG A 350 7.74 -8.34 14.80
CA ARG A 350 8.37 -7.02 14.65
C ARG A 350 7.42 -5.90 15.00
N ALA A 351 7.91 -4.98 15.84
CA ALA A 351 7.21 -3.76 16.17
C ALA A 351 7.18 -2.81 14.96
N LEU A 352 6.11 -2.03 14.89
CA LEU A 352 5.92 -0.96 13.92
C LEU A 352 5.08 0.12 14.60
N ALA A 353 5.38 1.39 14.32
CA ALA A 353 4.50 2.47 14.75
C ALA A 353 3.12 2.29 14.11
N ALA A 354 2.07 2.44 14.91
CA ALA A 354 0.71 2.42 14.38
C ALA A 354 0.49 3.62 13.45
N MET A 355 1.03 4.78 13.84
CA MET A 355 0.89 6.04 13.13
C MET A 355 2.18 6.87 13.22
N LEU A 356 2.44 7.67 12.19
CA LEU A 356 3.48 8.70 12.21
C LEU A 356 2.84 10.06 11.94
N TYR A 357 2.70 10.90 12.97
CA TYR A 357 2.22 12.27 12.84
C TYR A 357 3.28 13.15 12.18
N THR A 358 2.87 13.89 11.16
CA THR A 358 3.72 14.77 10.36
C THR A 358 3.35 16.25 10.51
N ASP A 359 2.34 16.56 11.33
CA ASP A 359 2.00 17.93 11.72
C ASP A 359 2.75 18.41 12.96
N THR A 360 3.68 17.63 13.49
CA THR A 360 4.46 17.94 14.68
C THR A 360 5.64 18.89 14.35
N PRO A 361 5.93 19.89 15.20
CA PRO A 361 7.07 20.79 14.98
C PRO A 361 8.42 20.06 15.00
N GLY A 362 9.34 20.44 14.12
CA GLY A 362 10.72 19.96 14.10
C GLY A 362 10.91 18.56 13.48
N GLN A 363 10.26 17.55 14.04
CA GLN A 363 10.41 16.15 13.63
C GLN A 363 9.09 15.38 13.77
N PRO A 364 8.88 14.25 13.07
CA PRO A 364 7.63 13.51 13.15
C PRO A 364 7.48 12.82 14.53
N THR A 365 6.25 12.52 14.93
CA THR A 365 5.96 11.76 16.16
C THR A 365 5.31 10.42 15.83
N ALA A 366 5.96 9.33 16.21
CA ALA A 366 5.46 7.97 16.08
C ALA A 366 4.58 7.61 17.28
N LEU A 367 3.39 7.09 17.03
CA LEU A 367 2.50 6.53 18.05
C LEU A 367 2.51 5.01 17.99
N TYR A 368 2.84 4.39 19.10
CA TYR A 368 2.84 2.94 19.30
C TYR A 368 1.66 2.53 20.15
N ILE A 369 0.95 1.48 19.73
CA ILE A 369 -0.09 0.84 20.54
C ILE A 369 0.59 -0.27 21.33
N VAL A 370 0.45 -0.21 22.66
CA VAL A 370 0.99 -1.20 23.60
C VAL A 370 -0.16 -2.04 24.11
N LYS A 371 -0.12 -3.34 23.79
CA LYS A 371 -1.15 -4.29 24.20
C LYS A 371 -0.66 -5.10 25.40
N PRO A 372 -1.56 -5.49 26.32
CA PRO A 372 -1.17 -6.30 27.48
C PRO A 372 -0.58 -7.66 27.14
N ASP A 373 -0.86 -8.20 25.95
CA ASP A 373 -0.37 -9.49 25.45
C ASP A 373 0.83 -9.38 24.49
N ASP A 374 1.47 -8.20 24.40
CA ASP A 374 2.68 -8.02 23.61
C ASP A 374 3.81 -8.92 24.13
N SER A 375 4.35 -9.78 23.25
CA SER A 375 5.50 -10.63 23.58
C SER A 375 6.76 -9.82 23.89
N ASP A 376 7.67 -10.36 24.71
CA ASP A 376 8.98 -9.74 25.01
C ASP A 376 9.76 -9.35 23.75
N VAL A 377 9.68 -10.16 22.69
CA VAL A 377 10.33 -9.88 21.39
C VAL A 377 9.77 -8.61 20.75
N LEU A 378 8.45 -8.38 20.86
CA LEU A 378 7.82 -7.17 20.34
C LEU A 378 8.15 -5.94 21.18
N ILE A 379 8.21 -6.10 22.50
CA ILE A 379 8.59 -5.02 23.43
C ILE A 379 10.02 -4.57 23.12
N GLU A 380 10.96 -5.50 22.98
CA GLU A 380 12.35 -5.18 22.69
C GLU A 380 12.51 -4.56 21.29
N ALA A 381 11.87 -5.14 20.28
CA ALA A 381 11.88 -4.57 18.93
C ALA A 381 11.29 -3.15 18.87
N ARG A 382 10.31 -2.83 19.73
CA ARG A 382 9.76 -1.47 19.85
C ARG A 382 10.79 -0.52 20.46
N ARG A 383 11.46 -0.93 21.53
CA ARG A 383 12.52 -0.13 22.18
C ARG A 383 13.66 0.16 21.21
N GLU A 384 14.15 -0.83 20.47
CA GLU A 384 15.18 -0.63 19.44
C GLU A 384 14.79 0.43 18.40
N LEU A 385 13.51 0.45 17.98
CA LEU A 385 13.00 1.46 17.03
C LEU A 385 12.89 2.86 17.65
N GLN A 386 12.53 2.94 18.93
CA GLN A 386 12.45 4.20 19.67
C GLN A 386 13.84 4.79 19.89
N ASP A 387 14.81 3.95 20.28
CA ASP A 387 16.20 4.33 20.55
C ASP A 387 16.97 4.76 19.29
N ALA A 388 16.54 4.32 18.10
CA ALA A 388 17.09 4.80 16.83
C ALA A 388 16.92 6.31 16.63
N GLY A 389 16.07 6.99 17.42
CA GLY A 389 16.08 8.44 17.58
C GLY A 389 15.63 9.25 16.36
N ARG A 390 14.97 8.62 15.38
CA ARG A 390 14.55 9.28 14.11
C ARG A 390 13.19 9.98 14.19
N SER A 391 12.44 9.76 15.26
CA SER A 391 11.14 10.38 15.55
C SER A 391 10.95 10.53 17.05
N LEU A 392 10.14 11.50 17.48
CA LEU A 392 9.56 11.42 18.83
C LEU A 392 8.67 10.19 18.90
N SER A 393 8.55 9.59 20.08
CA SER A 393 7.73 8.39 20.28
C SER A 393 6.76 8.62 21.43
N VAL A 394 5.52 8.21 21.22
CA VAL A 394 4.49 8.15 22.27
C VAL A 394 3.86 6.77 22.28
N GLU A 395 3.54 6.29 23.47
CA GLU A 395 2.91 4.99 23.68
C GLU A 395 1.49 5.19 24.18
N TRP A 396 0.55 4.47 23.58
CA TRP A 396 -0.79 4.29 24.12
C TRP A 396 -0.91 2.88 24.70
N HIS A 397 -0.97 2.79 26.03
CA HIS A 397 -1.19 1.55 26.75
C HIS A 397 -2.68 1.26 26.84
N VAL A 398 -3.14 0.27 26.08
CA VAL A 398 -4.57 -0.10 26.00
C VAL A 398 -5.13 -0.54 27.36
N SER A 399 -4.27 -1.06 28.24
CA SER A 399 -4.64 -1.46 29.60
C SER A 399 -4.91 -0.27 30.53
N ASP A 400 -4.26 0.87 30.29
CA ASP A 400 -4.31 2.03 31.19
C ASP A 400 -5.41 3.01 30.76
N ASP A 401 -5.61 3.16 29.45
CA ASP A 401 -6.65 4.00 28.86
C ASP A 401 -7.37 3.24 27.73
N PRO A 402 -8.70 3.01 27.82
CA PRO A 402 -9.44 2.32 26.79
C PRO A 402 -9.55 3.10 25.47
N ILE A 403 -9.24 4.40 25.43
CA ILE A 403 -9.38 5.25 24.23
C ILE A 403 -8.12 6.12 24.06
N PRO A 404 -7.57 6.31 22.85
CA PRO A 404 -6.31 7.01 22.66
C PRO A 404 -6.39 8.54 22.73
N THR A 405 -7.53 9.14 23.12
CA THR A 405 -7.78 10.58 22.93
C THR A 405 -6.78 11.45 23.66
N LEU A 406 -6.53 11.18 24.95
CA LEU A 406 -5.61 11.97 25.78
C LEU A 406 -4.18 11.92 25.24
N VAL A 407 -3.73 10.73 24.85
CA VAL A 407 -2.40 10.54 24.25
C VAL A 407 -2.28 11.29 22.92
N ILE A 408 -3.30 11.25 22.05
CA ILE A 408 -3.25 11.92 20.75
C ILE A 408 -3.29 13.44 20.91
N ASP A 409 -4.13 13.95 21.82
CA ASP A 409 -4.26 15.39 22.07
C ASP A 409 -2.99 15.98 22.72
N ALA A 410 -2.23 15.18 23.46
CA ALA A 410 -0.94 15.58 24.01
C ALA A 410 0.18 15.70 22.96
N ILE A 411 0.03 15.13 21.76
CA ILE A 411 1.03 15.23 20.69
C ILE A 411 0.97 16.64 20.09
N PRO A 412 2.06 17.44 20.15
CA PRO A 412 2.09 18.80 19.61
C PRO A 412 1.70 18.86 18.13
N SER A 413 0.96 19.91 17.73
CA SER A 413 0.60 20.16 16.32
C SER A 413 0.90 21.60 15.94
N ALA A 414 1.63 21.79 14.85
CA ALA A 414 1.99 23.10 14.28
C ALA A 414 0.77 23.92 13.82
N ARG A 415 -0.43 23.31 13.77
CA ARG A 415 -1.70 24.02 13.53
C ARG A 415 -2.22 24.65 14.82
N PHE A 416 -2.17 23.92 15.93
CA PHE A 416 -2.65 24.38 17.24
C PHE A 416 -1.84 25.59 17.74
N GLU A 417 -0.52 25.58 17.57
CA GLU A 417 0.35 26.72 17.93
C GLU A 417 0.03 27.98 17.12
N ARG A 418 -0.33 27.83 15.83
CA ARG A 418 -0.71 28.96 14.96
C ARG A 418 -2.09 29.52 15.28
N ASP A 419 -3.03 28.67 15.66
CA ASP A 419 -4.38 29.10 16.04
C ASP A 419 -4.37 29.76 17.44
N MET A 420 -3.52 29.29 18.37
CA MET A 420 -3.27 29.96 19.65
C MET A 420 -2.51 31.28 19.52
N ALA A 421 -1.54 31.38 18.60
CA ALA A 421 -0.82 32.65 18.36
C ALA A 421 -1.68 33.72 17.67
N LYS A 422 -2.85 33.35 17.16
CA LYS A 422 -3.83 34.25 16.52
C LYS A 422 -5.03 34.59 17.41
N ALA A 423 -5.23 33.85 18.49
CA ALA A 423 -6.21 34.11 19.54
C ALA A 423 -5.59 35.02 20.61
#